data_AF-A0A8T4T560-F1
#
_entry.id   AF-A0A8T4T560-F1
#
_cell.length_a   1.000
_cell.length_b   1.000
_cell.length_c   1.000
_cell.angle_alpha   90.00
_cell.angle_beta   90.00
_cell.angle_gamma   90.00
#
_symmetry.space_group_name_H-M   'P 1'
#
loop_
_entity.id
_entity.type
_entity.pdbx_description
1 polymer ?
#
loop_
_entity_poly.entity_id
_entity_poly.type
_entity_poly.pdbx_seq_one_letter_code
_entity_poly.pdbx_strand_id
1 'polypeptide(L)'
;MNNEHNLSTLVIIILASVSLIATLFFETRLTSWAALEMVIFLFSMMVTTALFFGLWLDEPWTQSLAIIFFSGSIANMLWMFGITPAKLTFLFGILVNVCGIAIALSKVEKPLSYDIQTYEVEEAKRDLAENKKKGKR
;
A
#
# COMPACT_ATOMS: atom_id res chain seq x y z
N MET A 1 -7.71 -23.69 1.88
CA MET A 1 -6.71 -22.76 1.32
C MET A 1 -6.75 -21.38 2.03
N ASN A 2 -7.21 -21.27 3.29
CA ASN A 2 -7.53 -19.97 3.92
C ASN A 2 -6.57 -19.52 5.04
N ASN A 3 -5.75 -20.41 5.61
CA ASN A 3 -5.00 -20.06 6.83
C ASN A 3 -3.79 -19.15 6.55
N GLU A 4 -3.12 -19.31 5.41
CA GLU A 4 -1.95 -18.49 5.06
C GLU A 4 -2.32 -17.05 4.65
N HIS A 5 -3.51 -16.87 4.07
CA HIS A 5 -4.03 -15.55 3.71
C HIS A 5 -4.35 -14.74 4.97
N ASN A 6 -5.10 -15.34 5.89
CA ASN A 6 -5.49 -14.72 7.15
C ASN A 6 -4.28 -14.33 8.02
N LEU A 7 -3.24 -15.17 8.06
CA LEU A 7 -2.04 -14.89 8.85
C LEU A 7 -1.26 -13.69 8.30
N SER A 8 -1.13 -13.59 6.98
CA SER A 8 -0.41 -12.48 6.34
C SER A 8 -1.11 -11.14 6.57
N THR A 9 -2.44 -11.11 6.41
CA THR A 9 -3.27 -9.93 6.67
C THR A 9 -3.16 -9.48 8.14
N LEU A 10 -3.24 -10.42 9.09
CA LEU A 10 -3.03 -10.12 10.51
C LEU A 10 -1.65 -9.54 10.79
N VAL A 11 -0.60 -10.09 10.18
CA VAL A 11 0.76 -9.59 10.34
C VAL A 11 0.89 -8.16 9.79
N ILE A 12 0.30 -7.84 8.63
CA ILE A 12 0.28 -6.48 8.08
C ILE A 12 -0.44 -5.52 9.04
N ILE A 13 -1.59 -5.93 9.59
CA ILE A 13 -2.35 -5.11 10.55
C ILE A 13 -1.51 -4.81 11.80
N ILE A 14 -0.84 -5.82 12.34
CA ILE A 14 0.03 -5.69 13.52
C ILE A 14 1.21 -4.75 13.20
N LEU A 15 1.89 -4.95 12.06
CA LEU A 15 3.02 -4.12 11.63
C LEU A 15 2.60 -2.67 11.39
N ALA A 16 1.46 -2.43 10.75
CA ALA A 16 0.91 -1.09 10.54
C ALA A 16 0.58 -0.40 11.87
N SER A 17 -0.03 -1.12 12.80
CA SER A 17 -0.33 -0.61 14.15
C SER A 17 0.95 -0.24 14.91
N VAL A 18 1.98 -1.10 14.87
CA VAL A 18 3.26 -0.84 15.52
C VAL A 18 3.98 0.34 14.86
N SER A 19 3.91 0.48 13.53
CA SER A 19 4.48 1.62 12.80
C SER A 19 3.80 2.93 13.20
N LEU A 20 2.47 2.93 13.35
CA LEU A 20 1.71 4.10 13.80
C LEU A 20 2.08 4.50 15.25
N ILE A 21 2.22 3.53 16.15
CA ILE A 21 2.70 3.77 17.53
C ILE A 21 4.12 4.34 17.53
N ALA A 22 5.03 3.79 16.71
CA ALA A 22 6.40 4.29 16.60
C ALA A 22 6.42 5.76 16.10
N THR A 23 5.54 6.09 15.16
CA THR A 23 5.39 7.44 14.61
C THR A 23 4.91 8.42 15.67
N LEU A 24 3.87 8.05 16.44
CA LEU A 24 3.38 8.81 17.60
C LEU A 24 4.47 9.10 18.64
N PHE A 25 5.30 8.11 18.96
CA PHE A 25 6.42 8.30 19.89
C PHE A 25 7.50 9.25 19.37
N PHE A 26 7.61 9.41 18.05
CA PHE A 26 8.52 10.35 17.43
C PHE A 26 7.95 11.77 17.45
N GLU A 27 6.69 11.93 17.07
CA GLU A 27 6.02 13.24 17.04
C GLU A 27 5.91 13.87 18.44
N THR A 28 5.61 13.08 19.47
CA THR A 28 5.57 13.60 20.86
C THR A 28 6.89 14.22 21.35
N ARG A 29 8.00 14.07 20.61
CA ARG A 29 9.31 14.67 20.94
C ARG A 29 9.59 15.99 20.22
N LEU A 30 8.83 16.39 19.20
CA LEU A 30 9.01 17.72 18.60
C LEU A 30 8.20 18.73 19.42
N THR A 31 8.86 19.81 19.82
CA THR A 31 8.23 20.88 20.59
C THR A 31 7.90 22.12 19.74
N SER A 32 8.40 22.20 18.50
CA SER A 32 8.35 23.42 17.68
C SER A 32 7.39 23.39 16.49
N TRP A 33 6.75 22.26 16.17
CA TRP A 33 5.94 22.10 14.95
C TRP A 33 4.57 21.42 15.15
N ALA A 34 3.95 21.56 16.32
CA ALA A 34 2.74 20.85 16.72
C ALA A 34 1.57 20.91 15.70
N ALA A 35 1.42 22.01 14.96
CA ALA A 35 0.39 22.13 13.92
C ALA A 35 0.65 21.22 12.71
N LEU A 36 1.90 21.15 12.25
CA LEU A 36 2.30 20.25 11.15
C LEU A 36 2.15 18.79 11.59
N GLU A 37 2.54 18.47 12.82
CA GLU A 37 2.40 17.14 13.39
C GLU A 37 0.95 16.69 13.47
N MET A 38 0.04 17.55 13.93
CA MET A 38 -1.38 17.21 13.95
C MET A 38 -1.93 16.89 12.56
N VAL A 39 -1.49 17.60 11.52
CA VAL A 39 -1.91 17.33 10.14
C VAL A 39 -1.37 15.98 9.65
N ILE A 40 -0.08 15.70 9.89
CA ILE A 40 0.55 14.43 9.52
C ILE A 40 -0.11 13.25 10.27
N PHE A 41 -0.41 13.45 11.56
CA PHE A 41 -1.07 12.45 12.39
C PHE A 41 -2.49 12.15 11.90
N LEU A 42 -3.31 13.18 11.66
CA LEU A 42 -4.66 13.02 11.12
C LEU A 42 -4.64 12.31 9.77
N PHE A 43 -3.73 12.70 8.87
CA PHE A 43 -3.56 12.05 7.57
C PHE A 43 -3.17 10.58 7.73
N SER A 44 -2.22 10.28 8.62
CA SER A 44 -1.77 8.91 8.90
C SER A 44 -2.90 8.06 9.46
N MET A 45 -3.74 8.60 10.35
CA MET A 45 -4.94 7.92 10.86
C MET A 45 -5.95 7.62 9.76
N MET A 46 -6.22 8.58 8.85
CA MET A 46 -7.13 8.35 7.72
C MET A 46 -6.62 7.23 6.82
N VAL A 47 -5.34 7.27 6.43
CA VAL A 47 -4.73 6.24 5.57
C VAL A 47 -4.75 4.87 6.25
N THR A 48 -4.40 4.81 7.54
CA THR A 48 -4.42 3.55 8.30
C THR A 48 -5.83 2.98 8.42
N THR A 49 -6.84 3.83 8.60
CA THR A 49 -8.24 3.40 8.65
C THR A 49 -8.69 2.83 7.30
N ALA A 50 -8.36 3.51 6.19
CA ALA A 50 -8.62 3.01 4.85
C ALA A 50 -7.91 1.67 4.58
N LEU A 51 -6.66 1.54 5.04
CA LEU A 51 -5.88 0.31 4.95
C LEU A 51 -6.53 -0.84 5.69
N PHE A 52 -6.94 -0.64 6.95
CA PHE A 52 -7.63 -1.67 7.73
C PHE A 52 -8.98 -2.04 7.13
N PHE A 53 -9.74 -1.05 6.65
CA PHE A 53 -11.02 -1.31 6.01
C PHE A 53 -10.88 -2.12 4.73
N GLY A 54 -9.92 -1.77 3.88
CA GLY A 54 -9.67 -2.56 2.68
C GLY A 54 -9.16 -3.96 3.00
N LEU A 55 -8.25 -4.10 3.98
CA LEU A 55 -7.75 -5.42 4.40
C LEU A 55 -8.86 -6.29 4.99
N TRP A 56 -9.84 -5.68 5.66
CA TRP A 56 -11.02 -6.37 6.15
C TRP A 56 -11.93 -6.90 5.03
N LEU A 57 -11.95 -6.19 3.89
CA LEU A 57 -12.70 -6.58 2.70
C LEU A 57 -11.89 -7.42 1.72
N ASP A 58 -10.64 -7.78 2.06
CA ASP A 58 -9.69 -8.50 1.19
C ASP A 58 -9.53 -7.84 -0.20
N GLU A 59 -9.58 -6.51 -0.26
CA GLU A 59 -9.52 -5.76 -1.51
C GLU A 59 -8.08 -5.71 -2.09
N PRO A 60 -7.88 -5.85 -3.42
CA PRO A 60 -6.54 -5.92 -4.02
C PRO A 60 -5.75 -4.60 -3.93
N TRP A 61 -6.43 -3.46 -3.87
CA TRP A 61 -5.78 -2.14 -3.76
C TRP A 61 -5.09 -1.91 -2.40
N THR A 62 -5.40 -2.75 -1.40
CA THR A 62 -4.84 -2.66 -0.05
C THR A 62 -3.34 -2.84 0.00
N GLN A 63 -2.80 -3.72 -0.83
CA GLN A 63 -1.36 -4.02 -0.86
C GLN A 63 -0.57 -2.81 -1.35
N SER A 64 -1.04 -2.16 -2.43
CA SER A 64 -0.46 -0.92 -2.94
C SER A 64 -0.53 0.20 -1.90
N LEU A 65 -1.66 0.32 -1.20
CA LEU A 65 -1.84 1.33 -0.16
C LEU A 65 -0.95 1.06 1.07
N ALA A 66 -0.73 -0.21 1.42
CA ALA A 66 0.20 -0.61 2.48
C ALA A 66 1.65 -0.25 2.14
N ILE A 67 2.08 -0.49 0.90
CA ILE A 67 3.42 -0.10 0.43
C ILE A 67 3.59 1.42 0.53
N ILE A 68 2.61 2.20 0.07
CA ILE A 68 2.64 3.66 0.16
C ILE A 68 2.71 4.11 1.62
N PHE A 69 1.89 3.52 2.49
CA PHE A 69 1.87 3.84 3.92
C PHE A 69 3.22 3.58 4.60
N PHE A 70 3.77 2.38 4.44
CA PHE A 70 5.06 2.03 5.05
C PHE A 70 6.21 2.86 4.46
N SER A 71 6.19 3.16 3.15
CA SER A 71 7.19 4.03 2.52
C SER A 71 7.11 5.47 3.03
N GLY A 72 5.90 6.01 3.18
CA GLY A 72 5.66 7.31 3.78
C GLY A 72 6.13 7.38 5.24
N SER A 73 5.91 6.30 6.02
CA SER A 73 6.40 6.20 7.39
C SER A 73 7.93 6.19 7.45
N ILE A 74 8.62 5.48 6.55
CA ILE A 74 10.10 5.54 6.45
C ILE A 74 10.57 6.96 6.12
N ALA A 75 9.93 7.63 5.17
CA ALA A 75 10.28 9.01 4.81
C ALA A 75 10.11 9.95 6.01
N ASN A 76 9.02 9.80 6.77
CA ASN A 76 8.80 10.56 7.99
C ASN A 76 9.87 10.27 9.05
N MET A 77 10.22 9.00 9.27
CA MET A 77 11.27 8.61 10.21
C MET A 77 12.65 9.15 9.81
N LEU A 78 12.99 9.17 8.52
CA LEU A 78 14.25 9.74 8.02
C LEU A 78 14.30 11.25 8.25
N TRP A 79 13.20 11.95 8.01
CA TRP A 79 13.07 13.37 8.34
C TRP A 79 13.27 13.60 9.85
N MET A 80 12.59 12.83 10.69
CA MET A 80 12.64 12.92 12.14
C MET A 80 14.01 12.58 12.73
N PHE A 81 14.75 11.67 12.12
CA PHE A 81 16.11 11.31 12.52
C PHE A 81 17.09 12.49 12.43
N GLY A 82 16.89 13.40 11.46
CA GLY A 82 17.69 14.61 11.35
C GLY A 82 17.47 15.60 12.50
N ILE A 83 16.32 15.51 13.18
CA ILE A 83 15.88 16.47 14.21
C ILE A 83 16.01 15.89 15.62
N THR A 84 15.83 14.58 15.78
CA THR A 84 15.71 13.92 17.09
C THR A 84 16.80 12.86 17.29
N PRO A 85 17.51 12.83 18.44
CA PRO A 85 18.58 11.86 18.70
C PRO A 85 18.10 10.43 19.04
N ALA A 86 16.86 10.05 18.69
CA ALA A 86 16.23 8.78 19.08
C ALA A 86 16.62 7.59 18.16
N LYS A 87 17.90 7.21 18.17
CA LYS A 87 18.47 6.21 17.26
C LYS A 87 17.82 4.82 17.35
N LEU A 88 17.44 4.39 18.56
CA LEU A 88 16.91 3.04 18.77
C LEU A 88 15.47 2.91 18.26
N THR A 89 14.62 3.92 18.53
CA THR A 89 13.26 4.00 17.99
C THR A 89 13.28 4.10 16.47
N PHE A 90 14.24 4.84 15.91
CA PHE A 90 14.42 4.97 14.47
C PHE A 90 14.76 3.62 13.83
N LEU A 91 15.75 2.91 14.36
CA LEU A 91 16.17 1.61 13.82
C LEU A 91 15.04 0.58 13.88
N PHE A 92 14.32 0.52 15.01
CA PHE A 92 13.18 -0.36 15.18
C PHE A 92 12.05 0.00 14.20
N GLY A 93 11.74 1.29 14.07
CA GLY A 93 10.72 1.77 13.16
C GLY A 93 11.04 1.47 11.69
N ILE A 94 12.28 1.67 11.25
CA ILE A 94 12.71 1.28 9.90
C ILE A 94 12.55 -0.22 9.69
N LEU A 95 12.99 -1.04 10.65
CA LEU A 95 12.92 -2.50 10.52
C LEU A 95 11.46 -2.96 10.38
N VAL A 96 10.55 -2.45 11.20
CA VAL A 96 9.11 -2.71 11.12
C VAL A 96 8.54 -2.31 9.76
N ASN A 97 8.85 -1.10 9.28
CA ASN A 97 8.33 -0.63 7.99
C ASN A 97 8.89 -1.44 6.80
N VAL A 98 10.18 -1.78 6.81
CA VAL A 98 10.81 -2.60 5.76
C VAL A 98 10.20 -4.01 5.73
N CYS A 99 9.97 -4.63 6.90
CA CYS A 99 9.26 -5.90 6.98
C CYS A 99 7.82 -5.77 6.44
N GLY A 100 7.11 -4.70 6.78
CA GLY A 100 5.78 -4.40 6.26
C GLY A 100 5.74 -4.32 4.74
N ILE A 101 6.69 -3.59 4.13
CA ILE A 101 6.83 -3.48 2.68
C ILE A 101 7.13 -4.85 2.05
N ALA A 102 8.06 -5.62 2.61
CA ALA A 102 8.43 -6.93 2.06
C ALA A 102 7.23 -7.90 2.04
N ILE A 103 6.42 -7.89 3.11
CA ILE A 103 5.22 -8.72 3.20
C ILE A 103 4.15 -8.23 2.22
N ALA A 104 3.91 -6.91 2.17
CA ALA A 104 2.94 -6.34 1.22
C ALA A 104 3.32 -6.65 -0.23
N LEU A 105 4.60 -6.52 -0.59
CA LEU A 105 5.11 -6.87 -1.92
C LEU A 105 4.94 -8.36 -2.26
N SER A 106 5.14 -9.25 -1.28
CA SER A 106 4.94 -10.70 -1.50
C SER A 106 3.49 -11.07 -1.83
N LYS A 107 2.54 -10.18 -1.51
CA LYS A 107 1.10 -10.34 -1.68
C LYS A 107 0.52 -9.47 -2.80
N VAL A 108 1.33 -8.68 -3.48
CA VAL A 108 0.89 -8.02 -4.71
C VAL A 108 0.60 -9.12 -5.72
N GLU A 109 -0.69 -9.44 -5.87
CA GLU A 109 -1.17 -10.24 -6.99
C GLU A 109 -0.68 -9.52 -8.25
N LYS A 110 0.11 -10.22 -9.06
CA LYS A 110 0.50 -9.69 -10.37
C LYS A 110 -0.80 -9.26 -11.05
N PRO A 111 -0.89 -8.03 -11.58
CA PRO A 111 -2.09 -7.62 -12.27
C PRO A 111 -2.37 -8.71 -13.29
N LEU A 112 -3.55 -9.36 -13.18
CA LEU A 112 -4.09 -10.13 -14.28
C LEU A 112 -3.91 -9.19 -15.47
N SER A 113 -3.05 -9.59 -16.40
CA SER A 113 -2.88 -8.91 -17.67
C SER A 113 -4.28 -8.75 -18.19
N TYR A 114 -4.83 -7.56 -18.00
CA TYR A 114 -6.22 -7.28 -18.29
C TYR A 114 -6.37 -7.65 -19.75
N ASP A 115 -7.28 -8.58 -20.00
CA ASP A 115 -7.58 -9.18 -21.29
C ASP A 115 -8.26 -8.17 -22.23
N ILE A 116 -7.79 -6.91 -22.20
CA ILE A 116 -8.17 -5.81 -23.07
C ILE A 116 -7.83 -6.15 -24.53
N GLN A 117 -6.95 -7.15 -24.77
CA GLN A 117 -6.66 -7.61 -26.13
C GLN A 117 -7.76 -8.47 -26.76
N THR A 118 -8.71 -9.03 -26.01
CA THR A 118 -9.69 -9.96 -26.62
C THR A 118 -10.84 -9.24 -27.31
N TYR A 119 -11.28 -8.08 -26.80
CA TYR A 119 -12.38 -7.33 -27.41
C TYR A 119 -11.99 -6.62 -28.72
N GLU A 120 -10.85 -5.91 -28.76
CA GLU A 120 -10.43 -5.20 -29.98
C GLU A 120 -10.01 -6.16 -31.10
N VAL A 121 -9.40 -7.30 -30.76
CA VAL A 121 -8.94 -8.27 -31.76
C VAL A 121 -10.09 -9.12 -32.31
N GLU A 122 -11.12 -9.44 -31.51
CA GLU A 122 -12.31 -10.15 -32.02
C GLU A 122 -13.20 -9.25 -32.88
N GLU A 123 -13.41 -7.98 -32.51
CA GLU A 123 -14.17 -7.04 -33.35
C GLU A 123 -13.46 -6.80 -34.69
N ALA A 124 -12.16 -6.54 -34.68
CA ALA A 124 -11.38 -6.39 -35.92
C ALA A 124 -11.45 -7.64 -36.81
N LYS A 125 -11.46 -8.85 -36.23
CA LYS A 125 -11.64 -10.10 -37.00
C LYS A 125 -13.05 -10.25 -37.57
N ARG A 126 -14.09 -9.83 -36.86
CA ARG A 126 -15.48 -9.84 -37.35
C ARG A 126 -15.66 -8.87 -38.52
N ASP A 127 -15.14 -7.65 -38.40
CA ASP A 127 -15.24 -6.63 -39.44
C ASP A 127 -14.50 -7.03 -40.72
N LEU A 128 -13.33 -7.67 -40.59
CA LEU A 128 -12.60 -8.24 -41.72
C LEU A 128 -13.33 -9.41 -42.38
N ALA A 129 -14.02 -10.25 -41.59
CA ALA A 129 -14.80 -11.36 -42.13
C ALA A 129 -16.06 -10.88 -42.86
N GLU A 130 -16.71 -9.82 -42.39
CA GLU A 130 -17.89 -9.25 -43.03
C GLU A 130 -17.55 -8.53 -44.34
N ASN A 131 -16.45 -7.77 -44.38
CA ASN A 131 -15.96 -7.13 -45.59
C ASN A 131 -15.54 -8.14 -46.68
N LYS A 132 -14.92 -9.27 -46.30
CA LYS A 132 -14.60 -10.35 -47.26
C LYS A 132 -15.84 -11.01 -47.88
N LYS A 133 -16.99 -11.04 -47.17
CA LYS A 133 -18.25 -11.56 -47.70
C LYS A 133 -18.94 -10.58 -48.65
N LYS A 134 -18.83 -9.28 -48.41
CA LYS A 134 -19.41 -8.24 -49.26
C LYS A 134 -18.65 -8.03 -50.58
N GLY A 135 -17.33 -8.18 -50.59
CA GLY A 135 -16.50 -8.05 -51.80
C GLY A 135 -16.50 -9.25 -52.77
N LYS A 136 -17.33 -10.28 -52.53
CA LYS A 136 -17.48 -11.48 -53.38
C LYS A 136 -18.81 -11.55 -54.13
N ARG A 137 -19.62 -10.49 -54.09
CA ARG A 137 -20.84 -10.34 -54.91
C ARG A 137 -20.58 -9.45 -56.10
#